data_AF-A0AAE1FL75-F1
#
_entry.id   AF-A0AAE1FL75-F1
#
_cell.length_a   1.000
_cell.length_b   1.000
_cell.length_c   1.000
_cell.angle_alpha   90.00
_cell.angle_beta   90.00
_cell.angle_gamma   90.00
#
_symmetry.space_group_name_H-M   'P 1'
#
loop_
_entity.id
_entity.type
_entity.pdbx_description
1 polymer ?
#
loop_
_entity_poly.entity_id
_entity_poly.type
_entity_poly.pdbx_seq_one_letter_code
_entity_poly.pdbx_strand_id
1 'polypeptide(L)'
;MVRNELGLSNKTICDWASFCREVLIEWSVKRQGKIGGKDMIVEIDESKFGKLKYNVGRIVEGQWVFGGIFRETKSTFFTRSMFVMAFEEDKRFHQFLLEVAALYNPLHPPHPQP
;
A
#
# COMPACT_ATOMS: atom_id res chain seq x y z
N MET A 1 -11.57 -20.70 -15.37
CA MET A 1 -11.46 -19.93 -16.62
C MET A 1 -10.21 -20.38 -17.38
N VAL A 2 -9.00 -19.89 -17.07
CA VAL A 2 -7.74 -20.21 -17.78
C VAL A 2 -7.42 -21.71 -17.99
N ARG A 3 -7.71 -22.56 -17.00
CA ARG A 3 -7.46 -24.01 -17.08
C ARG A 3 -8.22 -24.70 -18.23
N ASN A 4 -9.51 -24.41 -18.35
CA ASN A 4 -10.40 -25.12 -19.26
C ASN A 4 -10.17 -24.69 -20.72
N GLU A 5 -9.62 -23.50 -20.92
CA GLU A 5 -9.31 -22.93 -22.23
C GLU A 5 -7.96 -23.43 -22.77
N LEU A 6 -6.99 -23.73 -21.89
CA LEU A 6 -5.61 -24.05 -22.28
C LEU A 6 -5.18 -25.49 -21.97
N GLY A 7 -6.01 -26.30 -21.30
CA GLY A 7 -5.69 -27.69 -20.96
C GLY A 7 -4.52 -27.87 -19.99
N LEU A 8 -4.15 -26.82 -19.25
CA LEU A 8 -2.97 -26.82 -18.39
C LEU A 8 -3.22 -27.49 -17.03
N SER A 9 -2.18 -28.13 -16.49
CA SER A 9 -2.22 -28.73 -15.15
C SER A 9 -2.26 -27.67 -14.04
N ASN A 10 -2.78 -28.02 -12.86
CA ASN A 10 -2.78 -27.12 -11.69
C ASN A 10 -1.37 -26.66 -11.35
N LYS A 11 -0.43 -27.61 -11.39
CA LYS A 11 0.96 -27.36 -11.06
C LYS A 11 1.52 -26.27 -11.97
N THR A 12 1.33 -26.42 -13.28
CA THR A 12 1.77 -25.43 -14.27
C THR A 12 1.17 -24.05 -14.03
N ILE A 13 -0.13 -23.96 -13.72
CA ILE A 13 -0.80 -22.68 -13.44
C ILE A 13 -0.26 -22.04 -12.15
N CYS A 14 -0.08 -22.82 -11.09
CA CYS A 14 0.44 -22.35 -9.81
C CYS A 14 1.90 -21.87 -9.94
N ASP A 15 2.72 -22.61 -10.69
CA ASP A 15 4.12 -22.28 -10.94
C ASP A 15 4.21 -20.98 -11.75
N TRP A 16 3.42 -20.86 -12.83
CA TRP A 16 3.34 -19.64 -13.63
C TRP A 16 2.89 -18.42 -12.81
N ALA A 17 1.82 -18.56 -12.02
CA ALA A 17 1.33 -17.48 -11.16
C ALA A 17 2.38 -17.07 -10.10
N SER A 18 3.16 -18.02 -9.59
CA SER A 18 4.24 -17.74 -8.66
C SER A 18 5.39 -16.98 -9.32
N PHE A 19 5.80 -17.41 -10.53
CA PHE A 19 6.79 -16.70 -11.32
C PHE A 19 6.37 -15.26 -11.63
N CYS A 20 5.13 -15.04 -12.11
CA CYS A 20 4.63 -13.69 -12.36
C CYS A 20 4.65 -12.83 -11.09
N ARG A 21 4.25 -13.39 -9.94
CA ARG A 21 4.28 -12.68 -8.65
C ARG A 21 5.70 -12.28 -8.26
N GLU A 22 6.68 -13.15 -8.41
CA GLU A 22 8.09 -12.85 -8.10
C GLU A 22 8.63 -11.71 -8.97
N VAL A 23 8.41 -11.77 -10.28
CA VAL A 23 8.80 -10.72 -11.23
C VAL A 23 8.14 -9.38 -10.87
N LEU A 24 6.85 -9.39 -10.53
CA LEU A 24 6.14 -8.17 -10.14
C LEU A 24 6.67 -7.58 -8.83
N ILE A 25 6.97 -8.42 -7.83
CA ILE A 25 7.54 -7.97 -6.56
C ILE A 25 8.92 -7.33 -6.80
N GLU A 26 9.79 -8.00 -7.55
CA GLU A 26 11.13 -7.49 -7.85
C GLU A 26 11.06 -6.14 -8.60
N TRP A 27 10.23 -6.07 -9.64
CA TRP A 27 10.02 -4.83 -10.40
C TRP A 27 9.49 -3.70 -9.51
N SER A 28 8.53 -4.03 -8.63
CA SER A 28 7.91 -3.06 -7.72
C SER A 28 8.92 -2.54 -6.72
N VAL A 29 9.66 -3.42 -6.04
CA VAL A 29 10.70 -3.06 -5.04
C VAL A 29 11.79 -2.20 -5.66
N LYS A 30 12.28 -2.54 -6.87
CA LYS A 30 13.32 -1.77 -7.56
C LYS A 30 12.88 -0.36 -7.98
N ARG A 31 11.58 -0.14 -8.17
CA ARG A 31 11.02 1.13 -8.62
C ARG A 31 10.41 1.96 -7.49
N GLN A 32 10.46 1.47 -6.25
CA GLN A 32 10.04 2.27 -5.11
C GLN A 32 11.00 3.45 -4.95
N GLY A 33 10.41 4.62 -4.75
CA GLY A 33 11.14 5.84 -4.43
C GLY A 33 10.40 6.61 -3.37
N LYS A 34 11.09 7.56 -2.74
CA LYS A 34 10.42 8.54 -1.89
C LYS A 34 9.49 9.36 -2.77
N ILE A 35 8.20 9.32 -2.50
CA ILE A 35 7.20 10.15 -3.18
C ILE A 35 6.60 11.17 -2.20
N GLY A 36 6.13 12.30 -2.73
CA GLY A 36 5.64 13.43 -1.95
C GLY A 36 6.64 14.59 -1.89
N GLY A 37 6.12 15.79 -1.66
CA GLY A 37 6.86 17.05 -1.84
C GLY A 37 5.90 18.23 -1.82
N LYS A 38 6.44 19.44 -1.68
CA LYS A 38 5.67 20.65 -1.97
C LYS A 38 5.13 20.53 -3.40
N ASP A 39 3.86 20.85 -3.58
CA ASP A 39 3.16 20.83 -4.88
C ASP A 39 3.04 19.44 -5.54
N MET A 40 3.26 18.35 -4.79
CA MET A 40 3.07 16.98 -5.27
C MET A 40 1.79 16.36 -4.69
N ILE A 41 0.85 16.00 -5.57
CA ILE A 41 -0.40 15.31 -5.18
C ILE A 41 -0.20 13.80 -5.27
N VAL A 42 -0.10 13.16 -4.10
CA VAL A 42 0.00 11.70 -3.97
C VAL A 42 -1.36 11.14 -3.56
N GLU A 43 -1.85 10.16 -4.31
CA GLU A 43 -2.98 9.34 -3.90
C GLU A 43 -2.47 8.20 -3.04
N ILE A 44 -3.09 7.97 -1.88
CA ILE A 44 -2.74 6.90 -0.95
C ILE A 44 -3.96 5.97 -0.84
N ASP A 45 -3.71 4.67 -0.89
CA ASP A 45 -4.74 3.65 -0.72
C ASP A 45 -4.30 2.57 0.29
N GLU A 46 -5.28 1.97 0.95
CA GLU A 46 -5.10 0.97 2.00
C GLU A 46 -5.76 -0.34 1.61
N SER A 47 -4.96 -1.39 1.47
CA SER A 47 -5.45 -2.73 1.16
C SER A 47 -5.14 -3.71 2.30
N LYS A 48 -6.19 -4.37 2.82
CA LYS A 48 -6.06 -5.42 3.84
C LYS A 48 -6.08 -6.80 3.20
N PHE A 49 -4.96 -7.52 3.28
CA PHE A 49 -4.82 -8.88 2.80
C PHE A 49 -4.92 -9.87 3.96
N GLY A 50 -6.02 -10.61 4.06
CA GLY A 50 -6.23 -11.59 5.12
C GLY A 50 -7.14 -12.72 4.67
N LYS A 51 -7.17 -13.82 5.44
CA LYS A 51 -8.14 -14.89 5.19
C LYS A 51 -9.52 -14.45 5.67
N LEU A 52 -10.53 -14.63 4.83
CA LEU A 52 -11.92 -14.49 5.26
C LEU A 52 -12.23 -15.56 6.30
N LYS A 53 -12.85 -15.20 7.43
CA LYS A 53 -13.34 -16.21 8.38
C LYS A 53 -14.33 -17.11 7.65
N TYR A 54 -14.05 -18.41 7.59
CA TYR A 54 -14.88 -19.42 6.92
C TYR A 54 -15.14 -19.17 5.42
N ASN A 55 -14.32 -18.39 4.71
CA ASN A 55 -14.55 -17.98 3.30
C ASN A 55 -15.91 -17.28 3.02
N VAL A 56 -16.68 -16.92 4.06
CA VAL A 56 -18.04 -16.33 3.93
C VAL A 56 -18.31 -15.29 5.05
N GLY A 57 -17.26 -14.69 5.63
CA GLY A 57 -17.43 -13.80 6.79
C GLY A 57 -16.34 -12.73 6.95
N ARG A 58 -16.31 -12.10 8.13
CA ARG A 58 -15.37 -11.03 8.53
C ARG A 58 -13.91 -11.38 8.15
N ILE A 59 -13.17 -10.43 7.59
CA ILE A 59 -11.72 -10.58 7.36
C ILE A 59 -11.04 -10.76 8.72
N VAL A 60 -10.54 -11.96 8.99
CA VAL A 60 -9.77 -12.29 10.20
C VAL A 60 -8.30 -12.11 9.85
N GLU A 61 -7.55 -11.54 10.80
CA GLU A 61 -6.09 -11.42 10.84
C GLU A 61 -5.38 -11.36 9.48
N GLY A 62 -5.04 -10.16 9.05
CA GLY A 62 -4.46 -9.89 7.74
C GLY A 62 -3.33 -8.89 7.82
N GLN A 63 -2.47 -8.92 6.79
CA GLN A 63 -1.43 -7.93 6.59
C GLN A 63 -2.03 -6.71 5.90
N TRP A 64 -1.70 -5.54 6.39
CA TRP A 64 -2.05 -4.29 5.73
C TRP A 64 -0.92 -3.88 4.79
N VAL A 65 -1.30 -3.41 3.62
CA VAL A 65 -0.40 -2.82 2.65
C VAL A 65 -0.93 -1.43 2.32
N PHE A 66 -0.07 -0.45 2.48
CA PHE A 66 -0.30 0.91 2.01
C PHE A 66 0.39 1.04 0.67
N GLY A 67 -0.35 1.56 -0.30
CA GLY A 67 0.19 1.96 -1.59
C GLY A 67 0.02 3.45 -1.75
N GLY A 68 0.86 4.06 -2.58
CA GLY A 68 0.53 5.37 -3.11
C GLY A 68 1.18 5.64 -4.45
N ILE A 69 0.55 6.53 -5.20
CA ILE A 69 0.94 6.92 -6.55
C ILE A 69 1.00 8.44 -6.66
N PHE A 70 2.11 8.95 -7.17
CA PHE A 70 2.20 10.35 -7.56
C PHE A 70 1.50 10.54 -8.90
N ARG A 71 0.51 11.43 -8.95
CA ARG A 71 -0.39 11.57 -10.12
C ARG A 71 0.33 11.87 -11.43
N GLU A 72 1.38 12.69 -11.39
CA GLU A 72 2.08 13.18 -12.58
C GLU A 72 3.02 12.13 -13.16
N THR A 73 3.98 11.64 -12.35
CA THR A 73 5.03 10.74 -12.84
C THR A 73 4.65 9.26 -12.79
N LYS A 74 3.51 8.95 -12.16
CA LYS A 74 3.09 7.57 -11.81
C LYS A 74 4.13 6.82 -10.98
N SER A 75 4.99 7.54 -10.25
CA SER A 75 5.89 6.94 -9.28
C SER A 75 5.10 6.35 -8.12
N THR A 76 5.44 5.14 -7.70
CA THR A 76 4.69 4.37 -6.70
C THR A 76 5.53 3.97 -5.51
N PHE A 77 4.90 3.82 -4.35
CA PHE A 77 5.47 3.07 -3.22
C PHE A 77 4.48 2.03 -2.71
N PHE A 78 5.01 0.99 -2.08
CA PHE A 78 4.23 -0.01 -1.37
C PHE A 78 4.93 -0.34 -0.06
N THR A 79 4.23 -0.21 1.05
CA THR A 79 4.76 -0.56 2.36
C THR A 79 3.81 -1.47 3.10
N ARG A 80 4.37 -2.53 3.69
CA ARG A 80 3.64 -3.40 4.61
C ARG A 80 3.55 -2.69 5.95
N SER A 81 2.34 -2.43 6.42
CA SER A 81 2.14 -1.91 7.78
C SER A 81 1.73 -3.05 8.71
N MET A 82 2.46 -3.16 9.81
CA MET A 82 2.13 -4.08 10.90
C MET A 82 1.09 -3.46 11.86
N PHE A 83 0.92 -2.14 11.81
CA PHE A 83 -0.04 -1.39 12.61
C PHE A 83 -1.06 -0.74 11.69
N VAL A 84 -2.26 -1.31 11.64
CA VAL A 84 -3.45 -0.51 11.41
C VAL A 84 -4.23 -0.63 12.70
N MET A 85 -4.10 0.42 13.52
CA MET A 85 -5.01 0.60 14.63
C MET A 85 -6.40 0.62 13.98
N ALA A 86 -7.19 -0.43 14.26
CA ALA A 86 -8.59 -0.40 13.93
C ALA A 86 -9.14 0.89 14.54
N PHE A 87 -9.70 1.80 13.76
CA PHE A 87 -10.87 2.60 14.14
C PHE A 87 -11.25 3.50 12.97
N GLU A 88 -12.32 3.07 12.30
CA GLU A 88 -13.35 3.95 11.76
C GLU A 88 -13.72 4.93 12.90
N GLU A 89 -13.43 6.22 12.72
CA GLU A 89 -13.62 7.32 13.68
C GLU A 89 -12.63 7.49 14.87
N ASP A 90 -11.31 7.50 14.66
CA ASP A 90 -10.39 8.07 15.67
C ASP A 90 -9.62 9.30 15.16
N LYS A 91 -9.86 10.45 15.82
CA LYS A 91 -9.24 11.77 15.56
C LYS A 91 -7.71 11.72 15.63
N ARG A 92 -7.13 10.67 16.21
CA ARG A 92 -5.68 10.44 16.26
C ARG A 92 -5.06 10.06 14.91
N PHE A 93 -5.79 9.42 13.99
CA PHE A 93 -5.27 9.16 12.64
C PHE A 93 -5.29 10.42 11.78
N HIS A 94 -6.31 11.27 11.95
CA HIS A 94 -6.28 12.63 11.40
C HIS A 94 -5.09 13.43 11.95
N GLN A 95 -4.80 13.33 13.25
CA GLN A 95 -3.62 13.94 13.86
C GLN A 95 -2.30 13.39 13.29
N PHE A 96 -2.20 12.08 13.04
CA PHE A 96 -1.03 11.47 12.43
C PHE A 96 -0.84 11.90 10.96
N LEU A 97 -1.92 11.93 10.17
CA LEU A 97 -1.88 12.46 8.80
C LEU A 97 -1.55 13.96 8.78
N LEU A 98 -2.06 14.73 9.76
CA LEU A 98 -1.69 16.14 9.94
C LEU A 98 -0.24 16.31 10.36
N GLU A 99 0.33 15.42 11.17
CA GLU A 99 1.76 15.43 11.53
C GLU A 99 2.66 15.07 10.34
N VAL A 100 2.27 14.07 9.55
CA VAL A 100 2.94 13.71 8.29
C VAL A 100 2.83 14.85 7.27
N ALA A 101 1.68 15.54 7.21
CA ALA A 101 1.49 16.72 6.36
C ALA A 101 2.27 17.95 6.88
N ALA A 102 2.37 18.14 8.20
CA ALA A 102 3.13 19.23 8.83
C ALA A 102 4.64 19.06 8.65
N LEU A 103 5.14 17.83 8.66
CA LEU A 103 6.53 17.51 8.29
C LEU A 103 6.85 17.81 6.82
N TYR A 104 5.82 18.01 5.98
CA TYR A 104 5.96 18.28 4.55
C TYR A 104 5.52 19.69 4.11
N ASN A 105 5.12 20.57 5.04
CA ASN A 105 4.66 21.92 4.71
C ASN A 105 5.81 22.96 4.82
N PRO A 106 6.24 23.62 3.73
CA PRO A 106 7.38 24.55 3.73
C PRO A 106 7.04 25.98 4.21
N LEU A 107 5.93 26.17 4.91
CA LEU A 107 5.44 27.50 5.32
C LEU A 107 5.61 27.82 6.82
N HIS A 108 6.26 26.96 7.61
CA HIS A 108 6.63 27.33 8.98
C HIS A 108 8.05 27.95 8.99
N PRO A 109 8.21 29.27 9.22
CA PRO A 109 9.51 29.81 9.59
C PRO A 109 9.95 29.20 10.94
N PRO A 110 11.26 29.06 11.19
CA PRO A 110 11.74 28.48 12.43
C PRO A 110 11.26 29.33 13.60
N HIS A 111 10.56 28.70 14.53
CA HIS A 111 10.18 29.33 15.78
C HIS A 111 11.46 29.66 16.56
N PRO A 112 11.63 30.89 17.07
CA PRO A 112 12.79 31.19 17.91
C PRO A 112 12.67 30.35 19.19
N GLN A 113 13.73 29.59 19.48
CA GLN A 113 13.92 28.89 20.74
C GLN A 113 14.41 29.90 21.79
N PRO A 114 13.98 29.76 23.06
CA PRO A 114 14.40 30.63 24.15
C PRO A 114 15.90 30.54 24.47
#